data_AF-A0A952UFL9-F1
#
_entry.id   AF-A0A952UFL9-F1
#
_cell.length_a   1.000
_cell.length_b   1.000
_cell.length_c   1.000
_cell.angle_alpha   90.00
_cell.angle_beta   90.00
_cell.angle_gamma   90.00
#
_symmetry.space_group_name_H-M   'P 1'
#
loop_
_entity.id
_entity.type
_entity.pdbx_description
1 polymer ?
#
loop_
_entity_poly.entity_id
_entity_poly.type
_entity_poly.pdbx_seq_one_letter_code
_entity_poly.pdbx_strand_id
1 'polypeptide(L)'
;MFGVLMAMMGMLPTIASMVGSNSPVVGFLIHIAMSIMIGLGLTVIFGNLLLTSYPRGIVVGMVYGAIWWVLGPLMVMPMMFGMSLFTIDTTALFSLMGHLIYGAILGAVAVRIINKRR
;
A
#
# COMPACT_ATOMS: atom_id res chain seq x y z
N MET A 1 9.97 -3.70 -1.13
CA MET A 1 9.23 -4.93 -1.48
C MET A 1 8.17 -4.69 -2.54
N PHE A 2 7.07 -3.97 -2.25
CA PHE A 2 5.96 -3.80 -3.20
C PHE A 2 6.33 -3.02 -4.49
N GLY A 3 7.15 -1.97 -4.39
CA GLY A 3 7.69 -1.25 -5.55
C GLY A 3 8.46 -2.12 -6.55
N VAL A 4 9.14 -3.17 -6.07
CA VAL A 4 9.88 -4.12 -6.94
C VAL A 4 8.91 -5.02 -7.70
N LEU A 5 7.85 -5.49 -7.05
CA LEU A 5 6.81 -6.28 -7.72
C LEU A 5 6.13 -5.47 -8.83
N MET A 6 5.82 -4.19 -8.59
CA MET A 6 5.27 -3.32 -9.65
C MET A 6 6.26 -3.05 -10.77
N ALA A 7 7.56 -2.94 -10.47
CA ALA A 7 8.57 -2.83 -11.51
C ALA A 7 8.59 -4.08 -12.41
N MET A 8 8.55 -5.27 -11.80
CA MET A 8 8.50 -6.54 -12.54
C MET A 8 7.22 -6.71 -13.36
N MET A 9 6.09 -6.20 -12.87
CA MET A 9 4.80 -6.22 -13.57
C MET A 9 4.62 -5.06 -14.55
N GLY A 10 5.61 -4.18 -14.73
CA GLY A 10 5.50 -3.03 -15.64
C GLY A 10 4.48 -1.98 -15.23
N MET A 11 4.07 -1.92 -13.95
CA MET A 11 3.01 -1.02 -13.46
C MET A 11 3.51 0.37 -13.05
N LEU A 12 4.83 0.59 -12.97
CA LEU A 12 5.39 1.89 -12.56
C LEU A 12 5.04 3.04 -13.53
N PRO A 13 5.06 2.88 -14.86
CA PRO A 13 4.58 3.91 -15.78
C PRO A 13 3.11 4.30 -15.55
N THR A 14 2.24 3.34 -15.20
CA THR A 14 0.83 3.61 -14.87
C THR A 14 0.67 4.48 -13.63
N ILE A 15 1.57 4.34 -12.66
CA ILE A 15 1.60 5.25 -11.49
C ILE A 15 2.18 6.61 -11.88
N ALA A 16 3.21 6.64 -12.74
CA ALA A 16 3.79 7.88 -13.23
C ALA A 16 2.79 8.74 -14.02
N SER A 17 1.87 8.11 -14.76
CA SER A 17 0.90 8.80 -15.59
C SER A 17 -0.11 9.60 -14.78
N MET A 18 -0.29 9.28 -13.48
CA MET A 18 -1.09 10.06 -12.54
C MET A 18 -0.63 11.52 -12.41
N VAL A 19 0.64 11.81 -12.73
CA VAL A 19 1.21 13.17 -12.76
C VAL A 19 1.65 13.60 -14.16
N GLY A 20 1.16 12.92 -15.21
CA GLY A 20 1.51 13.21 -16.60
C GLY A 20 2.91 12.77 -17.03
N SER A 21 3.54 11.84 -16.31
CA SER A 21 4.86 11.29 -16.65
C SER A 21 4.78 9.84 -17.12
N ASN A 22 5.70 9.41 -17.98
CA ASN A 22 5.85 8.01 -18.37
C ASN A 22 7.12 7.36 -17.79
N SER A 23 7.87 8.08 -16.95
CA SER A 23 9.13 7.59 -16.39
C SER A 23 8.87 6.56 -15.27
N PRO A 24 9.40 5.33 -15.36
CA PRO A 24 9.30 4.34 -14.29
C PRO A 24 9.89 4.84 -12.96
N VAL A 25 10.92 5.69 -13.02
CA VAL A 25 11.55 6.29 -11.84
C VAL A 25 10.57 7.26 -11.15
N VAL A 26 9.84 8.07 -11.92
CA VAL A 26 8.82 8.97 -11.37
C VAL A 26 7.69 8.17 -10.73
N GLY A 27 7.21 7.12 -11.40
CA GLY A 27 6.21 6.22 -10.84
C GLY A 27 6.65 5.55 -9.54
N PHE A 28 7.92 5.13 -9.46
CA PHE A 28 8.50 4.59 -8.24
C PHE A 28 8.54 5.62 -7.11
N LEU A 29 8.96 6.86 -7.38
CA LEU A 29 8.99 7.93 -6.37
C LEU A 29 7.60 8.25 -5.82
N ILE A 30 6.60 8.37 -6.70
CA ILE A 30 5.20 8.57 -6.30
C ILE A 30 4.72 7.42 -5.45
N HIS A 31 5.03 6.19 -5.84
CA HIS A 31 4.65 5.01 -5.09
C HIS A 31 5.28 4.98 -3.69
N ILE A 32 6.55 5.37 -3.56
CA ILE A 32 7.22 5.50 -2.25
C ILE A 32 6.55 6.59 -1.41
N ALA A 33 6.26 7.76 -2.00
CA ALA A 33 5.57 8.84 -1.29
C ALA A 33 4.21 8.40 -0.75
N MET A 34 3.40 7.73 -1.59
CA MET A 34 2.11 7.13 -1.19
C MET A 34 2.28 6.11 -0.06
N SER A 35 3.27 5.22 -0.18
CA SER A 35 3.57 4.21 0.85
C SER A 35 3.96 4.83 2.18
N ILE A 36 4.67 5.96 2.18
CA ILE A 36 5.02 6.69 3.41
C ILE A 36 3.76 7.30 4.02
N MET A 37 2.94 7.99 3.22
CA MET A 37 1.71 8.63 3.69
C MET A 37 0.73 7.62 4.31
N ILE A 38 0.51 6.49 3.63
CA ILE A 38 -0.31 5.38 4.10
C ILE A 38 0.27 4.79 5.40
N GLY A 39 1.58 4.57 5.45
CA GLY A 39 2.25 4.02 6.63
C GLY A 39 2.16 4.92 7.87
N LEU A 40 2.31 6.23 7.66
CA LEU A 40 2.11 7.25 8.69
C LEU A 40 0.66 7.25 9.18
N GLY A 41 -0.32 7.12 8.26
CA GLY A 41 -1.73 7.01 8.61
C GLY A 41 -2.01 5.90 9.62
N LEU A 42 -1.52 4.68 9.39
CA LEU A 42 -1.68 3.59 10.36
C LEU A 42 -0.95 3.89 11.69
N THR A 43 0.31 4.29 11.60
CA THR A 43 1.20 4.34 12.77
C THR A 43 0.87 5.50 13.70
N VAL A 44 0.58 6.68 13.15
CA VAL A 44 0.35 7.90 13.92
C VAL A 44 -1.08 7.93 14.49
N ILE A 45 -2.08 7.58 13.67
CA ILE A 45 -3.48 7.71 14.06
C ILE A 45 -3.91 6.54 14.97
N PHE A 46 -3.48 5.32 14.64
CA PHE A 46 -3.99 4.11 15.31
C PHE A 46 -2.94 3.41 16.19
N GLY A 47 -1.70 3.90 16.24
CA GLY A 47 -0.57 3.23 16.86
C GLY A 47 -0.80 2.86 18.33
N ASN A 48 -1.24 3.81 19.15
CA ASN A 48 -1.43 3.57 20.59
C ASN A 48 -2.61 2.65 20.90
N LEU A 49 -3.58 2.53 19.99
CA LEU A 49 -4.83 1.80 20.21
C LEU A 49 -4.77 0.37 19.66
N LEU A 50 -4.28 0.20 18.43
CA LEU A 50 -4.39 -1.06 17.68
C LEU A 50 -3.08 -1.84 17.64
N LEU A 51 -1.92 -1.19 17.80
CA LEU A 51 -0.59 -1.79 17.57
C LEU A 51 0.09 -2.20 18.89
N THR A 52 -0.60 -3.03 19.67
CA THR A 52 -0.18 -3.39 21.04
C THR A 52 0.77 -4.59 21.14
N SER A 53 0.82 -5.46 20.12
CA SER A 53 1.68 -6.63 20.06
C SER A 53 1.98 -7.01 18.61
N TYR A 54 3.05 -7.78 18.36
CA TYR A 54 3.40 -8.16 16.98
C TYR A 54 2.29 -8.93 16.24
N PRO A 55 1.66 -9.98 16.80
CA PRO A 55 0.59 -10.69 16.10
C PRO A 55 -0.59 -9.77 15.76
N ARG A 56 -0.99 -8.92 16.72
CA ARG A 56 -2.09 -7.97 16.51
C ARG A 56 -1.70 -6.92 15.47
N GLY A 57 -0.49 -6.37 15.55
CA GLY A 57 0.01 -5.38 14.59
C GLY A 57 0.07 -5.93 13.17
N ILE A 58 0.50 -7.18 13.00
CA ILE A 58 0.51 -7.86 11.69
C ILE A 58 -0.92 -7.98 11.15
N VAL A 59 -1.87 -8.49 11.93
CA VAL A 59 -3.27 -8.65 11.49
C VAL A 59 -3.91 -7.29 11.17
N VAL A 60 -3.76 -6.30 12.06
CA VAL A 60 -4.25 -4.93 11.83
C VAL A 60 -3.62 -4.35 10.56
N GLY A 61 -2.32 -4.54 10.37
CA GLY A 61 -1.60 -4.10 9.20
C GLY A 61 -2.10 -4.76 7.92
N MET A 62 -2.36 -6.07 7.92
CA MET A 62 -2.94 -6.80 6.78
C MET A 62 -4.33 -6.28 6.43
N VAL A 63 -5.22 -6.08 7.42
CA VAL A 63 -6.55 -5.50 7.21
C VAL A 63 -6.43 -4.09 6.63
N TYR A 64 -5.52 -3.28 7.16
CA TYR A 64 -5.24 -1.94 6.64
C TYR A 64 -4.73 -1.97 5.19
N GLY A 65 -3.83 -2.90 4.87
CA GLY A 65 -3.37 -3.15 3.51
C GLY A 65 -4.52 -3.54 2.58
N ALA A 66 -5.41 -4.43 3.01
CA ALA A 66 -6.59 -4.84 2.23
C ALA A 66 -7.55 -3.66 1.97
N ILE A 67 -7.74 -2.76 2.94
CA ILE A 67 -8.52 -1.53 2.75
C ILE A 67 -7.89 -0.67 1.64
N TRP A 68 -6.58 -0.45 1.69
CA TRP A 68 -5.88 0.32 0.65
C TRP A 68 -5.83 -0.37 -0.70
N TRP A 69 -5.88 -1.69 -0.75
CA TRP A 69 -6.07 -2.43 -1.99
C TRP A 69 -7.45 -2.16 -2.61
N VAL A 70 -8.52 -2.10 -1.82
CA VAL A 70 -9.83 -1.71 -2.35
C VAL A 70 -9.80 -0.24 -2.83
N LEU A 71 -9.26 0.66 -2.01
CA LEU A 71 -9.28 2.09 -2.33
C LEU A 71 -8.37 2.46 -3.51
N GLY A 72 -7.17 1.89 -3.61
CA GLY A 72 -6.20 2.25 -4.64
C GLY A 72 -6.49 1.62 -5.99
N PRO A 73 -6.08 0.36 -6.21
CA PRO A 73 -6.17 -0.29 -7.52
C PRO A 73 -7.59 -0.65 -7.97
N LEU A 74 -8.57 -0.83 -7.06
CA LEU A 74 -9.94 -1.19 -7.44
C LEU A 74 -10.90 0.00 -7.56
N MET A 75 -10.55 1.15 -7.00
CA MET A 75 -11.43 2.31 -6.93
C MET A 75 -10.78 3.57 -7.53
N VAL A 76 -9.76 4.14 -6.88
CA VAL A 76 -9.13 5.41 -7.31
C VAL A 76 -8.51 5.30 -8.70
N MET A 77 -7.70 4.26 -8.95
CA MET A 77 -7.03 4.09 -10.23
C MET A 77 -8.03 3.91 -11.39
N PRO A 78 -9.02 3.00 -11.31
CA PRO A 78 -10.04 2.89 -12.36
C PRO A 78 -10.84 4.18 -12.58
N MET A 79 -11.19 4.92 -11.52
CA MET A 79 -11.86 6.22 -11.66
C MET A 79 -11.00 7.23 -12.43
N MET A 80 -9.69 7.29 -12.15
CA MET A 80 -8.78 8.22 -12.82
C MET A 80 -8.59 7.90 -14.31
N PHE A 81 -8.62 6.62 -14.68
CA PHE A 81 -8.37 6.18 -16.07
C PHE A 81 -9.65 5.79 -16.83
N GLY A 82 -10.84 6.03 -16.27
CA GLY A 82 -12.11 5.69 -16.92
C GLY A 82 -12.35 4.19 -17.11
N MET A 83 -11.77 3.35 -16.24
CA MET A 83 -11.92 1.89 -16.27
C MET A 83 -13.06 1.41 -15.35
N SER A 84 -13.46 0.15 -15.49
CA SER A 84 -14.49 -0.47 -14.63
C SER A 84 -14.00 -0.61 -13.18
N LEU A 85 -14.81 -0.11 -12.24
CA LEU A 85 -14.54 -0.20 -10.81
C LEU A 85 -14.68 -1.64 -10.30
N PHE A 86 -13.92 -1.99 -9.26
CA PHE A 86 -13.98 -3.28 -8.57
C PHE A 86 -13.78 -4.51 -9.46
N THR A 87 -13.08 -4.34 -10.58
CA THR A 87 -12.68 -5.45 -11.45
C THR A 87 -11.68 -6.34 -10.72
N ILE A 88 -12.03 -7.62 -10.54
CA ILE A 88 -11.15 -8.60 -9.89
C ILE A 88 -10.59 -9.53 -10.97
N ASP A 89 -9.36 -9.26 -11.38
CA ASP A 89 -8.58 -10.08 -12.32
C ASP A 89 -7.30 -10.63 -11.64
N THR A 90 -6.47 -11.34 -12.40
CA THR A 90 -5.20 -11.88 -11.89
C THR A 90 -4.27 -10.77 -11.39
N THR A 91 -4.24 -9.62 -12.07
CA THR A 91 -3.48 -8.43 -11.65
C THR A 91 -3.94 -7.91 -10.30
N ALA A 92 -5.26 -7.82 -10.08
CA ALA A 92 -5.86 -7.42 -8.83
C ALA A 92 -5.50 -8.37 -7.68
N LEU A 93 -5.45 -9.69 -7.93
CA LEU A 93 -5.03 -10.67 -6.93
C LEU A 93 -3.54 -10.56 -6.57
N PHE A 94 -2.66 -10.36 -7.55
CA PHE A 94 -1.24 -10.08 -7.26
C PHE A 94 -1.06 -8.76 -6.51
N SER A 95 -1.84 -7.74 -6.85
CA SER A 95 -1.88 -6.48 -6.12
C SER A 95 -2.35 -6.69 -4.68
N LEU A 96 -3.37 -7.51 -4.43
CA LEU A 96 -3.84 -7.84 -3.08
C LEU A 96 -2.71 -8.46 -2.25
N MET A 97 -2.02 -9.47 -2.80
CA MET A 97 -0.87 -10.08 -2.13
C MET A 97 0.19 -9.04 -1.75
N GLY A 98 0.51 -8.12 -2.67
CA GLY A 98 1.43 -7.03 -2.41
C GLY A 98 1.00 -6.11 -1.27
N HIS A 99 -0.29 -5.74 -1.22
CA HIS A 99 -0.86 -4.91 -0.16
C HIS A 99 -0.91 -5.62 1.20
N LEU A 100 -1.23 -6.92 1.22
CA LEU A 100 -1.21 -7.72 2.44
C LEU A 100 0.19 -7.86 3.01
N ILE A 101 1.19 -8.14 2.16
CA ILE A 101 2.60 -8.21 2.56
C ILE A 101 3.09 -6.85 3.08
N TYR A 102 2.79 -5.77 2.35
CA TYR A 102 3.12 -4.42 2.80
C TYR A 102 2.48 -4.10 4.16
N GLY A 103 1.19 -4.40 4.32
CA GLY A 103 0.45 -4.20 5.55
C GLY A 103 1.02 -4.97 6.74
N ALA A 104 1.33 -6.26 6.56
CA ALA A 104 1.94 -7.09 7.58
C ALA A 104 3.30 -6.51 8.06
N ILE A 105 4.17 -6.14 7.12
CA ILE A 105 5.48 -5.54 7.42
C ILE A 105 5.31 -4.20 8.13
N LEU A 106 4.43 -3.33 7.62
CA LEU A 106 4.13 -2.03 8.20
C LEU A 106 3.66 -2.18 9.65
N GLY A 107 2.71 -3.07 9.91
CA GLY A 107 2.18 -3.33 11.24
C GLY A 107 3.27 -3.81 12.22
N ALA A 108 4.10 -4.76 11.80
CA ALA A 108 5.21 -5.25 12.61
C ALA A 108 6.25 -4.16 12.93
N VAL A 109 6.63 -3.36 11.92
CA VAL A 109 7.58 -2.25 12.07
C VAL A 109 7.01 -1.16 12.97
N ALA A 110 5.74 -0.81 12.80
CA ALA A 110 5.07 0.19 13.62
C ALA A 110 5.01 -0.23 15.10
N VAL A 111 4.67 -1.49 15.40
CA VAL A 111 4.75 -2.04 16.77
C VAL A 111 6.16 -1.86 17.35
N ARG A 112 7.20 -2.20 16.57
CA ARG A 112 8.59 -2.04 17.03
C ARG A 112 8.94 -0.59 17.33
N ILE A 113 8.51 0.36 16.49
CA ILE A 113 8.77 1.79 16.67
C ILE A 113 8.05 2.32 17.90
N ILE A 114 6.77 1.96 18.09
CA ILE A 114 5.96 2.43 19.23
C ILE A 114 6.53 1.90 20.54
N ASN A 115 6.91 0.62 20.59
CA ASN A 115 7.49 0.02 21.80
C ASN A 115 8.86 0.61 22.18
N LYS A 116 9.60 1.21 21.25
CA LYS A 116 10.84 1.94 21.58
C LYS A 116 10.60 3.32 22.19
N ARG A 117 9.39 3.86 22.04
CA ARG A 117 9.04 5.21 22.54
C ARG A 117 8.38 5.17 23.93
N ARG A 118 8.09 3.98 24.45
CA ARG A 118 7.62 3.73 25.81
C ARG A 118 8.80 3.34 26.68
#